data_AF-A0A351GMM9-F1
#
_entry.id   AF-A0A351GMM9-F1
#
_cell.length_a   1.000
_cell.length_b   1.000
_cell.length_c   1.000
_cell.angle_alpha   90.00
_cell.angle_beta   90.00
_cell.angle_gamma   90.00
#
_symmetry.space_group_name_H-M   'P 1'
#
loop_
_entity.id
_entity.type
_entity.pdbx_description
1 polymer ?
#
loop_
_entity_poly.entity_id
_entity_poly.type
_entity_poly.pdbx_seq_one_letter_code
_entity_poly.pdbx_strand_id
1 'polypeptide(L)'
;QQAQEAQAKRRIGLGVTGLADALLMTGLRYGSDEAARQTDRWLHAIARAAYLASVELAKEKGAFPLFDADPFLASDAMMQMDEDVRDEIRTHGIRNALLTSIAPTGTISLYAGNVSSGIEPVFAYAYTRKVLQKDGTRTEEEVVDYAVQMWRDKYGEADLPDYFVNAQTLAPLDHVKMQAAAQKWIDSSISKTINCPEDISFDDFQGVYMQAYETGCKGCTTYRPNDVTGSVLSVSESSEAAPEADQGADVIYMAEPLDRPQALEGNTYKLKWPDSEHAIYVTVNDVIINDHRRPFEVFINSKNMEHFAWTVALTRMISAVFRRGGDVSFVVEELKAVFDPRGGAWVQGKYIPSILAAIGGVLEQHMIAIGFLEGEGMGLKEDPKAGQQVVNLNENRGKACPSCGQFDMQMVEGCMTCRSCGHSKCG
;
A
#
# COMPACT_ATOMS: atom_id res chain seq x y z
N GLN A 1 15.67 21.57 7.51
CA GLN A 1 16.08 20.25 6.99
C GLN A 1 15.45 19.93 5.64
N GLN A 2 14.13 19.68 5.51
CA GLN A 2 13.51 19.30 4.22
C GLN A 2 13.71 20.33 3.09
N ALA A 3 13.58 21.63 3.37
CA ALA A 3 13.83 22.68 2.38
C ALA A 3 15.28 22.69 1.87
N GLN A 4 16.25 22.39 2.75
CA GLN A 4 17.66 22.29 2.37
C GLN A 4 17.89 21.07 1.48
N GLU A 5 17.31 19.92 1.82
CA GLU A 5 17.36 18.71 0.99
C GLU A 5 16.80 18.96 -0.43
N ALA A 6 15.64 19.63 -0.53
CA ALA A 6 15.04 19.98 -1.81
C ALA A 6 15.94 20.91 -2.64
N GLN A 7 16.53 21.94 -2.02
CA GLN A 7 17.44 22.87 -2.70
C GLN A 7 18.76 22.21 -3.11
N ALA A 8 19.31 21.32 -2.27
CA ALA A 8 20.60 20.67 -2.48
C ALA A 8 20.56 19.60 -3.58
N LYS A 9 19.43 18.88 -3.71
CA LYS A 9 19.28 17.76 -4.66
C LYS A 9 18.43 18.10 -5.89
N ARG A 10 17.54 19.10 -5.79
CA ARG A 10 16.67 19.56 -6.89
C ARG A 10 15.92 18.42 -7.59
N ARG A 11 15.40 17.46 -6.81
CA ARG A 11 14.70 16.29 -7.34
C ARG A 11 13.40 16.72 -8.02
N ILE A 12 13.13 16.15 -9.19
CA ILE A 12 11.86 16.24 -9.90
C ILE A 12 11.42 14.84 -10.31
N GLY A 13 10.18 14.69 -10.78
CA GLY A 13 9.63 13.41 -11.21
C GLY A 13 8.82 13.56 -12.48
N LEU A 14 9.48 13.50 -13.63
CA LEU A 14 8.85 13.37 -14.93
C LEU A 14 8.44 11.91 -15.14
N GLY A 15 7.15 11.70 -15.39
CA GLY A 15 6.58 10.39 -15.69
C GLY A 15 5.75 10.43 -16.96
N VAL A 16 5.15 9.29 -17.29
CA VAL A 16 4.21 9.13 -18.40
C VAL A 16 2.86 8.65 -17.89
N THR A 17 1.84 8.75 -18.73
CA THR A 17 0.53 8.11 -18.58
C THR A 17 0.09 7.63 -19.97
N GLY A 18 -0.87 6.72 -20.06
CA GLY A 18 -1.40 6.23 -21.33
C GLY A 18 -0.48 5.26 -22.09
N LEU A 19 0.41 4.54 -21.40
CA LEU A 19 1.31 3.58 -22.08
C LEU A 19 0.52 2.46 -22.78
N ALA A 20 -0.50 1.90 -22.12
CA ALA A 20 -1.26 0.81 -22.72
C ALA A 20 -2.01 1.29 -23.96
N ASP A 21 -2.62 2.48 -23.90
CA ASP A 21 -3.29 3.11 -25.03
C ASP A 21 -2.36 3.28 -26.22
N ALA A 22 -1.15 3.81 -25.99
CA ALA A 22 -0.15 3.97 -27.05
C ALA A 22 0.25 2.62 -27.69
N LEU A 23 0.36 1.56 -26.90
CA LEU A 23 0.61 0.21 -27.41
C LEU A 23 -0.57 -0.31 -28.24
N LEU A 24 -1.81 -0.14 -27.75
CA LEU A 24 -3.03 -0.53 -28.48
C LEU A 24 -3.15 0.20 -29.82
N MET A 25 -2.89 1.51 -29.83
CA MET A 25 -2.94 2.34 -31.04
C MET A 25 -1.86 1.98 -32.07
N THR A 26 -0.78 1.33 -31.63
CA THR A 26 0.29 0.81 -32.51
C THR A 26 0.16 -0.68 -32.81
N GLY A 27 -0.91 -1.33 -32.34
CA GLY A 27 -1.17 -2.76 -32.60
C GLY A 27 -0.31 -3.71 -31.77
N LEU A 28 0.23 -3.26 -30.63
CA LEU A 28 1.11 -4.05 -29.77
C LEU A 28 0.35 -4.55 -28.54
N ARG A 29 0.38 -5.87 -28.33
CA ARG A 29 -0.20 -6.49 -27.13
C ARG A 29 0.67 -6.19 -25.92
N TYR A 30 0.09 -5.54 -24.91
CA TYR A 30 0.75 -5.32 -23.63
C TYR A 30 1.29 -6.65 -23.05
N GLY A 31 2.50 -6.65 -22.47
CA GLY A 31 3.14 -7.87 -21.95
C GLY A 31 3.93 -8.69 -22.98
N SER A 32 3.73 -8.45 -24.29
CA SER A 32 4.54 -9.09 -25.33
C SER A 32 5.97 -8.56 -25.34
N ASP A 33 6.89 -9.35 -25.90
CA ASP A 33 8.30 -8.92 -26.01
C ASP A 33 8.47 -7.71 -26.93
N GLU A 34 7.61 -7.56 -27.95
CA GLU A 34 7.62 -6.38 -28.81
C GLU A 34 7.12 -5.14 -28.08
N ALA A 35 6.05 -5.26 -27.30
CA ALA A 35 5.57 -4.16 -26.46
C ALA A 35 6.62 -3.75 -25.41
N ALA A 36 7.33 -4.71 -24.81
CA ALA A 36 8.43 -4.43 -23.88
C ALA A 36 9.59 -3.70 -24.57
N ARG A 37 10.02 -4.15 -25.76
CA ARG A 37 11.03 -3.44 -26.58
C ARG A 37 10.59 -2.02 -26.96
N GLN A 38 9.32 -1.85 -27.34
CA GLN A 38 8.79 -0.55 -27.72
C GLN A 38 8.71 0.40 -26.51
N THR A 39 8.31 -0.11 -25.35
CA THR A 39 8.29 0.62 -24.07
C THR A 39 9.68 1.09 -23.68
N ASP A 40 10.67 0.19 -23.75
CA ASP A 40 12.09 0.50 -23.52
C ASP A 40 12.56 1.65 -24.43
N ARG A 41 12.29 1.57 -25.74
CA ARG A 41 12.66 2.62 -26.71
C ARG A 41 12.02 3.97 -26.42
N TRP A 42 10.73 4.00 -26.07
CA TRP A 42 10.02 5.25 -25.79
C TRP A 42 10.51 5.90 -24.50
N LEU A 43 10.66 5.12 -23.43
CA LEU A 43 11.13 5.65 -22.16
C LEU A 43 12.61 6.03 -22.21
N HIS A 44 13.41 5.34 -23.02
CA HIS A 44 14.78 5.76 -23.31
C HIS A 44 14.82 7.16 -23.94
N ALA A 45 14.01 7.41 -24.96
CA ALA A 45 13.95 8.71 -25.63
C ALA A 45 13.52 9.84 -24.66
N ILE A 46 12.58 9.55 -23.76
CA ILE A 46 12.13 10.49 -22.73
C ILE A 46 13.25 10.75 -21.71
N ALA A 47 13.94 9.71 -21.24
CA ALA A 47 15.06 9.85 -20.31
C ALA A 47 16.18 10.68 -20.92
N ARG A 48 16.63 10.36 -22.15
CA ARG A 48 17.62 11.16 -22.87
C ARG A 48 17.24 12.64 -22.93
N ALA A 49 16.00 12.93 -23.36
CA ALA A 49 15.51 14.30 -23.47
C ALA A 49 15.49 15.01 -22.11
N ALA A 50 15.07 14.32 -21.04
CA ALA A 50 15.04 14.88 -19.69
C ALA A 50 16.45 15.22 -19.18
N TYR A 51 17.41 14.30 -19.35
CA TYR A 51 18.79 14.50 -18.90
C TYR A 51 19.47 15.63 -19.68
N LEU A 52 19.35 15.66 -21.01
CA LEU A 52 19.87 16.75 -21.83
C LEU A 52 19.24 18.10 -21.47
N ALA A 53 17.92 18.16 -21.25
CA ALA A 53 17.27 19.39 -20.80
C ALA A 53 17.78 19.85 -19.42
N SER A 54 18.09 18.92 -18.51
CA SER A 54 18.67 19.25 -17.21
C SER A 54 20.14 19.70 -17.32
N VAL A 55 20.88 19.22 -18.31
CA VAL A 55 22.21 19.76 -18.66
C VAL A 55 22.09 21.20 -19.17
N GLU A 56 21.15 21.50 -20.08
CA GLU A 56 20.93 22.87 -20.54
C GLU A 56 20.57 23.83 -19.39
N LEU A 57 19.75 23.36 -18.45
CA LEU A 57 19.47 24.12 -17.22
C LEU A 57 20.70 24.29 -16.33
N ALA A 58 21.64 23.34 -16.34
CA ALA A 58 22.90 23.47 -15.62
C ALA A 58 23.83 24.48 -16.27
N LYS A 59 23.88 24.55 -17.61
CA LYS A 59 24.61 25.58 -18.36
C LYS A 59 24.11 26.99 -18.00
N GLU A 60 22.79 27.17 -17.91
CA GLU A 60 22.18 28.47 -17.58
C GLU A 60 22.28 28.82 -16.08
N LYS A 61 22.03 27.85 -15.19
CA LYS A 61 21.75 28.12 -13.75
C LYS A 61 22.70 27.42 -12.77
N GLY A 62 23.69 26.67 -13.28
CA GLY A 62 24.58 25.79 -12.52
C GLY A 62 23.96 24.44 -12.17
N ALA A 63 24.81 23.44 -11.90
CA ALA A 63 24.40 22.11 -11.46
C ALA A 63 23.68 22.11 -10.10
N PHE A 64 23.13 20.97 -9.68
CA PHE A 64 22.63 20.84 -8.30
C PHE A 64 23.80 20.92 -7.29
N PRO A 65 23.62 21.51 -6.09
CA PRO A 65 24.72 21.77 -5.15
C PRO A 65 25.58 20.58 -4.72
N LEU A 66 25.01 19.37 -4.70
CA LEU A 66 25.72 18.14 -4.32
C LEU A 66 26.26 17.36 -5.52
N PHE A 67 26.30 17.96 -6.71
CA PHE A 67 26.77 17.28 -7.91
C PHE A 67 28.27 17.02 -7.82
N ASP A 68 28.65 15.77 -8.00
CA ASP A 68 30.01 15.31 -8.21
C ASP A 68 29.99 14.36 -9.41
N ALA A 69 30.77 14.71 -10.44
CA ALA A 69 30.67 14.09 -11.76
C ALA A 69 31.05 12.60 -11.72
N ASP A 70 32.11 12.24 -11.01
CA ASP A 70 32.63 10.87 -10.96
C ASP A 70 31.63 9.88 -10.34
N PRO A 71 31.11 10.08 -9.10
CA PRO A 71 30.11 9.18 -8.53
C PRO A 71 28.77 9.24 -9.25
N PHE A 72 28.40 10.38 -9.85
CA PHE A 72 27.16 10.49 -10.62
C PHE A 72 27.22 9.64 -11.91
N LEU A 73 28.30 9.77 -12.68
CA LEU A 73 28.52 9.03 -13.93
C LEU A 73 28.82 7.54 -13.72
N ALA A 74 29.22 7.16 -12.51
CA ALA A 74 29.41 5.76 -12.08
C ALA A 74 28.11 5.10 -11.56
N SER A 75 27.00 5.83 -11.47
CA SER A 75 25.71 5.25 -11.05
C SER A 75 25.16 4.27 -12.10
N ASP A 76 24.39 3.26 -11.66
CA ASP A 76 23.80 2.24 -12.54
C ASP A 76 23.00 2.86 -13.71
N ALA A 77 22.22 3.89 -13.42
CA ALA A 77 21.43 4.60 -14.43
C ALA A 77 22.33 5.29 -15.47
N MET A 78 23.43 5.91 -15.05
CA MET A 78 24.35 6.60 -15.96
C MET A 78 25.30 5.66 -16.70
N MET A 79 25.61 4.49 -16.16
CA MET A 79 26.38 3.48 -16.88
C MET A 79 25.63 2.92 -18.09
N GLN A 80 24.30 2.89 -18.04
CA GLN A 80 23.44 2.45 -19.15
C GLN A 80 23.03 3.56 -20.11
N MET A 81 23.24 4.82 -19.72
CA MET A 81 22.91 5.99 -20.54
C MET A 81 23.88 6.12 -21.72
N ASP A 82 23.43 6.69 -22.83
CA ASP A 82 24.29 6.90 -23.98
C ASP A 82 25.46 7.84 -23.67
N GLU A 83 26.60 7.58 -24.33
CA GLU A 83 27.84 8.29 -24.06
C GLU A 83 27.75 9.79 -24.37
N ASP A 84 26.96 10.20 -25.36
CA ASP A 84 26.78 11.62 -25.69
C ASP A 84 26.11 12.41 -24.54
N VAL A 85 25.13 11.80 -23.86
CA VAL A 85 24.50 12.39 -22.67
C VAL A 85 25.47 12.43 -21.50
N ARG A 86 26.25 11.36 -21.31
CA ARG A 86 27.26 11.28 -20.24
C ARG A 86 28.37 12.31 -20.43
N ASP A 87 28.81 12.53 -21.66
CA ASP A 87 29.81 13.55 -22.03
C ASP A 87 29.29 14.95 -21.70
N GLU A 88 28.06 15.28 -22.09
CA GLU A 88 27.43 16.56 -21.77
C GLU A 88 27.33 16.80 -20.25
N ILE A 89 26.95 15.77 -19.47
CA ILE A 89 26.91 15.85 -18.00
C ILE A 89 28.31 16.03 -17.41
N ARG A 90 29.32 15.35 -17.97
CA ARG A 90 30.72 15.48 -17.52
C ARG A 90 31.25 16.89 -17.74
N THR A 91 30.93 17.51 -18.88
CA THR A 91 31.43 18.83 -19.25
C THR A 91 30.67 19.96 -18.55
N HIS A 92 29.34 19.84 -18.44
CA HIS A 92 28.48 20.95 -18.04
C HIS A 92 27.77 20.75 -16.69
N GLY A 93 27.82 19.55 -16.13
CA GLY A 93 27.05 19.14 -14.97
C GLY A 93 25.56 18.98 -15.28
N ILE A 94 24.78 18.66 -14.25
CA ILE A 94 23.33 18.45 -14.37
C ILE A 94 22.57 19.22 -13.29
N ARG A 95 21.41 19.79 -13.66
CA ARG A 95 20.65 20.68 -12.76
C ARG A 95 19.89 19.92 -11.67
N ASN A 96 19.48 18.68 -11.95
CA ASN A 96 18.60 17.89 -11.09
C ASN A 96 19.29 16.56 -10.76
N ALA A 97 19.28 16.15 -9.49
CA ALA A 97 19.89 14.87 -9.09
C ALA A 97 19.06 13.65 -9.52
N LEU A 98 17.74 13.82 -9.64
CA LEU A 98 16.77 12.82 -10.09
C LEU A 98 15.73 13.52 -10.95
N LEU A 99 15.36 12.89 -12.07
CA LEU A 99 14.55 13.50 -13.13
C LEU A 99 13.28 12.71 -13.41
N THR A 100 13.33 11.37 -13.32
CA THR A 100 12.31 10.49 -13.88
C THR A 100 11.67 9.62 -12.81
N SER A 101 10.33 9.66 -12.73
CA SER A 101 9.53 8.90 -11.78
C SER A 101 8.13 8.70 -12.34
N ILE A 102 7.60 7.48 -12.27
CA ILE A 102 6.23 7.20 -12.74
C ILE A 102 5.33 7.02 -11.53
N ALA A 103 4.48 8.03 -11.29
CA ALA A 103 3.47 8.00 -10.23
C ALA A 103 2.12 7.49 -10.78
N PRO A 104 1.18 7.09 -9.91
CA PRO A 104 -0.19 6.84 -10.32
C PRO A 104 -0.81 8.12 -10.87
N THR A 105 -1.55 8.00 -11.98
CA THR A 105 -2.13 9.14 -12.66
C THR A 105 -3.65 9.10 -12.65
N GLY A 106 -4.27 8.59 -11.58
CA GLY A 106 -5.71 8.27 -11.52
C GLY A 106 -6.64 9.36 -12.08
N THR A 107 -6.74 10.53 -11.43
CA THR A 107 -7.66 11.57 -11.91
C THR A 107 -7.18 12.30 -13.16
N ILE A 108 -5.86 12.45 -13.34
CA ILE A 108 -5.31 13.19 -14.48
C ILE A 108 -5.35 12.36 -15.78
N SER A 109 -5.38 11.02 -15.71
CA SER A 109 -5.54 10.18 -16.89
C SER A 109 -6.97 10.22 -17.43
N LEU A 110 -7.97 10.40 -16.56
CA LEU A 110 -9.35 10.72 -16.96
C LEU A 110 -9.40 12.03 -17.73
N TYR A 111 -8.75 13.08 -17.21
CA TYR A 111 -8.68 14.37 -17.89
C TYR A 111 -7.98 14.27 -19.26
N ALA A 112 -7.00 13.36 -19.38
CA ALA A 112 -6.33 13.05 -20.63
C ALA A 112 -7.13 12.10 -21.56
N GLY A 113 -8.44 11.97 -21.35
CA GLY A 113 -9.32 11.16 -22.21
C GLY A 113 -9.63 9.76 -21.68
N ASN A 114 -9.45 9.52 -20.37
CA ASN A 114 -9.53 8.20 -19.74
C ASN A 114 -8.52 7.20 -20.32
N VAL A 115 -7.27 7.63 -20.40
CA VAL A 115 -6.15 6.74 -20.72
C VAL A 115 -5.74 5.90 -19.51
N SER A 116 -5.02 4.82 -19.77
CA SER A 116 -4.38 3.98 -18.75
C SER A 116 -3.47 4.79 -17.81
N SER A 117 -3.47 4.43 -16.52
CA SER A 117 -2.70 5.18 -15.52
C SER A 117 -1.22 4.82 -15.56
N GLY A 118 -0.33 5.80 -15.71
CA GLY A 118 1.11 5.55 -15.68
C GLY A 118 1.56 4.59 -16.78
N ILE A 119 2.09 3.45 -16.35
CA ILE A 119 2.41 2.32 -17.23
C ILE A 119 1.49 1.12 -17.00
N GLU A 120 0.33 1.30 -16.37
CA GLU A 120 -0.63 0.20 -16.17
C GLU A 120 -1.22 -0.29 -17.49
N PRO A 121 -1.61 -1.58 -17.59
CA PRO A 121 -2.52 -2.00 -18.66
C PRO A 121 -3.86 -1.27 -18.52
N VAL A 122 -4.65 -1.27 -19.60
CA VAL A 122 -6.05 -0.85 -19.53
C VAL A 122 -6.77 -1.73 -18.50
N PHE A 123 -7.41 -1.12 -17.50
CA PHE A 123 -8.08 -1.88 -16.46
C PHE A 123 -9.36 -2.55 -16.99
N ALA A 124 -10.21 -1.75 -17.63
CA ALA A 124 -11.44 -2.15 -18.28
C ALA A 124 -11.73 -1.23 -19.47
N TYR A 125 -12.38 -1.74 -20.51
CA TYR A 125 -12.66 -0.96 -21.72
C TYR A 125 -13.79 0.05 -21.54
N ALA A 126 -14.75 -0.28 -20.69
CA ALA A 126 -15.83 0.61 -20.27
C ALA A 126 -16.16 0.29 -18.81
N TYR A 127 -16.45 1.33 -18.03
CA TYR A 127 -16.96 1.19 -16.67
C TYR A 127 -17.82 2.40 -16.29
N THR A 128 -18.82 2.17 -15.44
CA THR A 128 -19.70 3.24 -14.96
C THR A 128 -19.06 3.93 -13.76
N ARG A 129 -18.93 5.26 -13.83
CA ARG A 129 -18.39 6.06 -12.73
C ARG A 129 -19.46 6.96 -12.14
N LYS A 130 -19.55 6.97 -10.82
CA LYS A 130 -20.34 7.95 -10.07
C LYS A 130 -19.60 9.28 -9.95
N VAL A 131 -20.12 10.33 -10.57
CA VAL A 131 -19.60 11.70 -10.51
C VAL A 131 -20.42 12.49 -9.49
N LEU A 132 -19.74 13.06 -8.49
CA LEU A 132 -20.37 13.96 -7.53
C LEU A 132 -20.60 15.32 -8.18
N GLN A 133 -21.87 15.71 -8.28
CA GLN A 133 -22.29 16.99 -8.80
C GLN A 133 -22.14 18.08 -7.74
N LYS A 134 -22.14 19.34 -8.18
CA LYS A 134 -21.98 20.51 -7.29
C LYS A 134 -23.09 20.63 -6.24
N ASP A 135 -24.24 20.02 -6.48
CA ASP A 135 -25.40 19.99 -5.58
C ASP A 135 -25.38 18.80 -4.62
N GLY A 136 -24.32 17.99 -4.62
CA GLY A 136 -24.17 16.80 -3.78
C GLY A 136 -24.85 15.55 -4.34
N THR A 137 -25.58 15.64 -5.46
CA THR A 137 -26.13 14.46 -6.14
C THR A 137 -25.04 13.69 -6.88
N ARG A 138 -25.28 12.42 -7.18
CA ARG A 138 -24.35 11.59 -7.96
C ARG A 138 -24.99 11.25 -9.30
N THR A 139 -24.27 11.52 -10.39
CA THR A 139 -24.63 11.02 -11.71
C THR A 139 -23.75 9.83 -12.05
N GLU A 140 -24.29 8.88 -12.80
CA GLU A 140 -23.51 7.78 -13.36
C GLU A 140 -23.16 8.14 -14.80
N GLU A 141 -21.87 8.12 -15.12
CA GLU A 141 -21.36 8.34 -16.47
C GLU A 141 -20.58 7.11 -16.90
N GLU A 142 -20.89 6.57 -18.06
CA GLU A 142 -20.08 5.55 -18.70
C GLU A 142 -18.78 6.19 -19.18
N VAL A 143 -17.66 5.63 -18.76
CA VAL A 143 -16.34 6.08 -19.17
C VAL A 143 -15.69 4.96 -19.97
N VAL A 144 -15.35 5.26 -21.22
CA VAL A 144 -14.70 4.35 -22.17
C VAL A 144 -13.22 4.68 -22.22
N ASP A 145 -12.37 3.65 -22.29
CA ASP A 145 -10.93 3.81 -22.50
C ASP A 145 -10.64 4.55 -23.82
N TYR A 146 -9.62 5.43 -23.82
CA TYR A 146 -9.35 6.31 -24.97
C TYR A 146 -9.06 5.54 -26.26
N ALA A 147 -8.22 4.51 -26.19
CA ALA A 147 -7.85 3.72 -27.36
C ALA A 147 -9.04 2.89 -27.89
N VAL A 148 -9.91 2.44 -26.98
CA VAL A 148 -11.17 1.76 -27.35
C VAL A 148 -12.11 2.73 -28.05
N GLN A 149 -12.31 3.94 -27.50
CA GLN A 149 -13.16 4.94 -28.14
C GLN A 149 -12.65 5.27 -29.55
N MET A 150 -11.34 5.46 -29.72
CA MET A 150 -10.73 5.70 -31.02
C MET A 150 -10.92 4.55 -32.01
N TRP A 151 -10.88 3.30 -31.53
CA TRP A 151 -11.18 2.13 -32.35
C TRP A 151 -12.64 2.16 -32.82
N ARG A 152 -13.58 2.42 -31.91
CA ARG A 152 -15.02 2.51 -32.19
C ARG A 152 -15.32 3.65 -33.17
N ASP A 153 -14.70 4.80 -33.02
CA ASP A 153 -14.89 5.94 -33.94
C ASP A 153 -14.43 5.61 -35.36
N LYS A 154 -13.39 4.77 -35.51
CA LYS A 154 -12.80 4.42 -36.81
C LYS A 154 -13.46 3.22 -37.48
N TYR A 155 -13.85 2.21 -36.71
CA TYR A 155 -14.29 0.91 -37.22
C TYR A 155 -15.71 0.52 -36.79
N GLY A 156 -16.40 1.36 -36.01
CA GLY A 156 -17.71 1.07 -35.45
C GLY A 156 -17.68 -0.09 -34.45
N GLU A 157 -18.72 -0.91 -34.49
CA GLU A 157 -18.91 -2.09 -33.61
C GLU A 157 -18.05 -3.30 -33.97
N ALA A 158 -16.99 -3.13 -34.78
CA ALA A 158 -16.08 -4.22 -35.11
C ALA A 158 -15.39 -4.77 -33.86
N ASP A 159 -15.24 -6.09 -33.74
CA ASP A 159 -14.58 -6.72 -32.59
C ASP A 159 -13.20 -6.11 -32.30
N LEU A 160 -12.87 -5.99 -31.02
CA LEU A 160 -11.54 -5.51 -30.62
C LEU A 160 -10.50 -6.59 -31.00
N PRO A 161 -9.39 -6.21 -31.65
CA PRO A 161 -8.34 -7.16 -31.99
C PRO A 161 -7.71 -7.83 -30.77
N ASP A 162 -7.15 -9.03 -30.93
CA ASP A 162 -6.55 -9.83 -29.85
C ASP A 162 -5.41 -9.14 -29.06
N TYR A 163 -4.83 -8.06 -29.60
CA TYR A 163 -3.83 -7.26 -28.90
C TYR A 163 -4.45 -6.27 -27.89
N PHE A 164 -5.76 -6.04 -27.94
CA PHE A 164 -6.53 -5.44 -26.85
C PHE A 164 -6.61 -6.44 -25.71
N VAL A 165 -5.71 -6.27 -24.75
CA VAL A 165 -5.73 -6.98 -23.47
C VAL A 165 -5.98 -6.00 -22.34
N ASN A 166 -6.58 -6.51 -21.26
CA ASN A 166 -6.86 -5.74 -20.06
C ASN A 166 -6.15 -6.34 -18.86
N ALA A 167 -6.18 -5.63 -17.73
CA ALA A 167 -5.52 -6.03 -16.49
C ALA A 167 -5.99 -7.40 -15.96
N GLN A 168 -7.21 -7.83 -16.27
CA GLN A 168 -7.81 -9.07 -15.76
C GLN A 168 -7.34 -10.31 -16.52
N THR A 169 -6.93 -10.14 -17.77
CA THR A 169 -6.53 -11.22 -18.68
C THR A 169 -5.01 -11.33 -18.83
N LEU A 170 -4.25 -10.43 -18.19
CA LEU A 170 -2.80 -10.37 -18.31
C LEU A 170 -2.13 -11.30 -17.28
N ALA A 171 -1.15 -12.07 -17.73
CA ALA A 171 -0.38 -12.94 -16.83
C ALA A 171 0.51 -12.09 -15.88
N PRO A 172 0.71 -12.49 -14.62
CA PRO A 172 1.55 -11.71 -13.68
C PRO A 172 2.96 -11.42 -14.20
N LEU A 173 3.60 -12.38 -14.89
CA LEU A 173 4.94 -12.20 -15.47
C LEU A 173 4.97 -11.22 -16.64
N ASP A 174 3.85 -11.07 -17.37
CA ASP A 174 3.70 -10.06 -18.41
C ASP A 174 3.69 -8.64 -17.80
N HIS A 175 3.12 -8.46 -16.60
CA HIS A 175 3.23 -7.20 -15.85
C HIS A 175 4.69 -6.90 -15.48
N VAL A 176 5.40 -7.88 -14.92
CA VAL A 176 6.81 -7.74 -14.52
C VAL A 176 7.66 -7.34 -15.71
N LYS A 177 7.49 -8.02 -16.86
CA LYS A 177 8.24 -7.73 -18.09
C LYS A 177 8.11 -6.28 -18.52
N MET A 178 6.90 -5.75 -18.51
CA MET A 178 6.65 -4.35 -18.89
C MET A 178 7.24 -3.37 -17.87
N GLN A 179 7.16 -3.70 -16.57
CA GLN A 179 7.81 -2.89 -15.54
C GLN A 179 9.34 -2.88 -15.70
N ALA A 180 9.96 -4.04 -15.92
CA ALA A 180 11.40 -4.18 -16.10
C ALA A 180 11.88 -3.39 -17.31
N ALA A 181 11.16 -3.47 -18.44
CA ALA A 181 11.47 -2.68 -19.64
C ALA A 181 11.41 -1.17 -19.38
N ALA A 182 10.40 -0.71 -18.63
CA ALA A 182 10.25 0.70 -18.30
C ALA A 182 11.31 1.21 -17.32
N GLN A 183 11.60 0.43 -16.29
CA GLN A 183 12.33 0.90 -15.12
C GLN A 183 13.82 1.17 -15.36
N LYS A 184 14.41 0.60 -16.41
CA LYS A 184 15.78 0.91 -16.83
C LYS A 184 16.00 2.42 -17.01
N TRP A 185 14.96 3.12 -17.49
CA TRP A 185 15.01 4.54 -17.84
C TRP A 185 14.37 5.45 -16.79
N ILE A 186 14.03 4.92 -15.62
CA ILE A 186 13.44 5.65 -14.51
C ILE A 186 14.43 5.67 -13.35
N ASP A 187 15.03 6.82 -13.05
CA ASP A 187 16.05 6.97 -12.00
C ASP A 187 15.49 6.82 -10.58
N SER A 188 14.24 7.21 -10.37
CA SER A 188 13.54 7.06 -9.10
C SER A 188 12.82 5.71 -9.06
N SER A 189 11.49 5.68 -9.03
CA SER A 189 10.72 4.43 -9.00
C SER A 189 9.45 4.54 -9.85
N ILE A 190 8.79 3.40 -10.04
CA ILE A 190 7.52 3.25 -10.74
C ILE A 190 6.48 2.75 -9.74
N SER A 191 5.35 3.44 -9.67
CA SER A 191 4.16 2.92 -9.01
C SER A 191 3.34 2.12 -10.02
N LYS A 192 3.57 0.81 -10.05
CA LYS A 192 2.83 -0.14 -10.87
C LYS A 192 2.38 -1.33 -10.03
N THR A 193 1.16 -1.79 -10.29
CA THR A 193 0.57 -2.98 -9.69
C THR A 193 0.61 -4.17 -10.65
N ILE A 194 1.01 -5.32 -10.11
CA ILE A 194 0.92 -6.63 -10.75
C ILE A 194 -0.35 -7.28 -10.25
N ASN A 195 -1.35 -7.41 -11.11
CA ASN A 195 -2.57 -8.12 -10.75
C ASN A 195 -2.30 -9.61 -10.83
N CYS A 196 -2.61 -10.32 -9.76
CA CYS A 196 -2.46 -11.75 -9.62
C CYS A 196 -3.84 -12.40 -9.55
N PRO A 197 -4.06 -13.55 -10.21
CA PRO A 197 -5.28 -14.33 -10.02
C PRO A 197 -5.50 -14.71 -8.56
N GLU A 198 -6.77 -14.82 -8.16
CA GLU A 198 -7.12 -15.26 -6.80
C GLU A 198 -6.59 -16.68 -6.52
N ASP A 199 -6.58 -17.56 -7.51
CA ASP A 199 -6.15 -18.95 -7.41
C ASP A 199 -4.65 -19.18 -7.72
N ILE A 200 -3.85 -18.11 -7.84
CA ILE A 200 -2.42 -18.22 -8.13
C ILE A 200 -1.70 -19.13 -7.12
N SER A 201 -0.87 -20.05 -7.63
CA SER A 201 -0.08 -20.94 -6.79
C SER A 201 1.01 -20.17 -6.02
N PHE A 202 1.47 -20.72 -4.90
CA PHE A 202 2.59 -20.12 -4.16
C PHE A 202 3.84 -20.03 -5.03
N ASP A 203 4.14 -21.07 -5.81
CA ASP A 203 5.34 -21.13 -6.67
C ASP A 203 5.29 -20.07 -7.77
N ASP A 204 4.12 -19.88 -8.42
CA ASP A 204 3.94 -18.85 -9.43
C ASP A 204 4.01 -17.44 -8.82
N PHE A 205 3.41 -17.24 -7.64
CA PHE A 205 3.46 -15.98 -6.93
C PHE A 205 4.89 -15.63 -6.47
N GLN A 206 5.65 -16.62 -5.97
CA GLN A 206 7.08 -16.47 -5.70
C GLN A 206 7.85 -16.12 -6.98
N GLY A 207 7.49 -16.75 -8.11
CA GLY A 207 8.07 -16.49 -9.42
C GLY A 207 7.97 -15.03 -9.86
N VAL A 208 6.87 -14.32 -9.51
CA VAL A 208 6.71 -12.89 -9.78
C VAL A 208 7.80 -12.06 -9.11
N TYR A 209 8.03 -12.26 -7.81
CA TYR A 209 9.06 -11.53 -7.07
C TYR A 209 10.47 -11.91 -7.54
N MET A 210 10.70 -13.19 -7.85
CA MET A 210 12.00 -13.61 -8.33
C MET A 210 12.33 -13.03 -9.69
N GLN A 211 11.38 -13.03 -10.62
CA GLN A 211 11.56 -12.40 -11.91
C GLN A 211 11.77 -10.89 -11.77
N ALA A 212 11.01 -10.20 -10.90
CA ALA A 212 11.20 -8.78 -10.64
C ALA A 212 12.63 -8.50 -10.11
N TYR A 213 13.13 -9.32 -9.18
CA TYR A 213 14.50 -9.21 -8.68
C TYR A 213 15.54 -9.46 -9.77
N GLU A 214 15.42 -10.57 -10.51
CA GLU A 214 16.36 -10.97 -11.57
C GLU A 214 16.43 -9.97 -12.72
N THR A 215 15.32 -9.28 -13.01
CA THR A 215 15.24 -8.26 -14.05
C THR A 215 15.57 -6.85 -13.57
N GLY A 216 15.98 -6.69 -12.30
CA GLY A 216 16.44 -5.42 -11.75
C GLY A 216 15.31 -4.44 -11.40
N CYS A 217 14.09 -4.90 -11.17
CA CYS A 217 13.02 -4.06 -10.64
C CYS A 217 13.40 -3.49 -9.25
N LYS A 218 13.18 -2.19 -9.05
CA LYS A 218 13.50 -1.42 -7.83
C LYS A 218 12.43 -1.63 -6.75
N GLY A 219 11.24 -2.05 -7.18
CA GLY A 219 10.11 -2.40 -6.34
C GLY A 219 9.14 -3.25 -7.14
N CYS A 220 8.24 -3.93 -6.44
CA CYS A 220 7.22 -4.79 -7.05
C CYS A 220 6.02 -4.81 -6.12
N THR A 221 4.89 -4.28 -6.59
CA THR A 221 3.62 -4.29 -5.85
C THR A 221 2.70 -5.30 -6.50
N THR A 222 2.30 -6.33 -5.76
CA THR A 222 1.32 -7.31 -6.22
C THR A 222 -0.03 -7.01 -5.59
N TYR A 223 -1.10 -7.22 -6.37
CA TYR A 223 -2.46 -7.21 -5.87
C TYR A 223 -3.11 -8.54 -6.23
N ARG A 224 -3.57 -9.27 -5.22
CA ARG A 224 -4.30 -10.52 -5.36
C ARG A 224 -5.67 -10.31 -4.71
N PRO A 225 -6.78 -10.32 -5.48
CA PRO A 225 -8.10 -10.21 -4.91
C PRO A 225 -8.36 -11.39 -3.97
N ASN A 226 -9.13 -11.12 -2.92
CA ASN A 226 -9.62 -12.08 -1.94
C ASN A 226 -10.84 -11.46 -1.25
N ASP A 227 -11.60 -12.27 -0.51
CA ASP A 227 -12.84 -11.82 0.17
C ASP A 227 -12.65 -10.60 1.11
N VAL A 228 -11.42 -10.31 1.56
CA VAL A 228 -11.11 -9.22 2.49
C VAL A 228 -10.66 -7.96 1.73
N THR A 229 -9.83 -8.10 0.69
CA THR A 229 -9.32 -6.97 -0.09
C THR A 229 -10.28 -6.51 -1.19
N GLY A 230 -11.33 -7.30 -1.48
CA GLY A 230 -12.26 -7.09 -2.58
C GLY A 230 -11.56 -7.04 -3.95
N SER A 231 -12.29 -6.60 -4.99
CA SER A 231 -11.72 -6.01 -6.20
C SER A 231 -11.84 -4.49 -6.11
N VAL A 232 -10.74 -3.73 -6.18
CA VAL A 232 -10.76 -2.24 -6.10
C VAL A 232 -11.57 -1.62 -7.25
N LEU A 233 -11.74 -2.36 -8.35
CA LEU A 233 -12.50 -1.96 -9.53
C LEU A 233 -13.29 -3.19 -10.03
N SER A 234 -14.61 -3.16 -9.91
CA SER A 234 -15.48 -4.19 -10.50
C SER A 234 -15.84 -3.81 -11.93
N VAL A 235 -15.70 -4.75 -12.85
CA VAL A 235 -16.36 -4.69 -14.15
C VAL A 235 -17.66 -5.46 -13.98
N SER A 236 -18.80 -4.83 -14.24
CA SER A 236 -20.06 -5.55 -14.29
C SER A 236 -19.97 -6.59 -15.40
N GLU A 237 -19.90 -7.87 -15.06
CA GLU A 237 -20.08 -8.94 -16.04
C GLU A 237 -21.52 -8.89 -16.54
N SER A 238 -21.69 -8.82 -17.85
CA SER A 238 -22.97 -9.08 -18.51
C SER A 238 -23.24 -10.59 -18.48
N SER A 239 -23.78 -11.09 -17.36
CA SER A 239 -24.35 -12.45 -17.32
C SER A 239 -25.83 -12.40 -17.73
N GLU A 240 -26.20 -13.17 -18.76
CA GLU A 240 -27.58 -13.38 -19.24
C GLU A 240 -28.48 -14.19 -18.27
N ALA A 241 -28.26 -14.10 -16.96
CA ALA A 241 -29.17 -14.63 -15.96
C ALA A 241 -30.01 -13.48 -15.38
N ALA A 242 -31.34 -13.63 -15.43
CA ALA A 242 -32.26 -12.69 -14.81
C ALA A 242 -31.87 -12.42 -13.34
N PRO A 243 -31.89 -11.16 -12.89
CA PRO A 243 -31.41 -10.82 -11.55
C PRO A 243 -32.39 -11.37 -10.51
N GLU A 244 -31.98 -12.41 -9.79
CA GLU A 244 -32.43 -12.58 -8.41
C GLU A 244 -31.70 -11.54 -7.56
N ALA A 245 -32.48 -10.83 -6.74
CA ALA A 245 -31.98 -9.77 -5.87
C ALA A 245 -31.05 -10.38 -4.82
N ASP A 246 -29.75 -10.23 -5.04
CA ASP A 246 -28.74 -10.51 -4.02
C ASP A 246 -28.77 -9.38 -2.99
N GLN A 247 -29.19 -9.72 -1.78
CA GLN A 247 -29.17 -8.82 -0.62
C GLN A 247 -27.82 -8.95 0.06
N GLY A 248 -26.96 -7.96 -0.17
CA GLY A 248 -25.92 -7.57 0.78
C GLY A 248 -24.57 -8.23 0.62
N ALA A 249 -23.77 -7.70 -0.31
CA ALA A 249 -22.33 -7.62 -0.15
C ALA A 249 -21.92 -6.15 -0.34
N ASP A 250 -21.88 -5.41 0.76
CA ASP A 250 -21.60 -3.97 0.76
C ASP A 250 -20.15 -3.67 0.37
N VAL A 251 -19.98 -2.99 -0.75
CA VAL A 251 -18.74 -2.31 -1.11
C VAL A 251 -18.55 -1.15 -0.13
N ILE A 252 -17.55 -1.25 0.75
CA ILE A 252 -17.27 -0.23 1.77
C ILE A 252 -16.59 0.98 1.11
N TYR A 253 -17.39 1.96 0.67
CA TYR A 253 -16.92 3.32 0.40
C TYR A 253 -16.94 4.12 1.70
N MET A 254 -15.85 4.86 1.98
CA MET A 254 -15.81 5.85 3.06
C MET A 254 -17.05 6.75 2.99
N ALA A 255 -17.98 6.58 3.93
CA ALA A 255 -19.16 7.43 4.01
C ALA A 255 -18.75 8.84 4.43
N GLU A 256 -19.58 9.83 4.10
CA GLU A 256 -19.44 11.16 4.69
C GLU A 256 -19.40 11.03 6.23
N PRO A 257 -18.56 11.83 6.93
CA PRO A 257 -18.48 11.75 8.37
C PRO A 257 -19.86 11.95 8.98
N LEU A 258 -20.32 10.97 9.75
CA LEU A 258 -21.59 11.05 10.45
C LEU A 258 -21.59 12.26 11.39
N ASP A 259 -22.67 13.04 11.35
CA ASP A 259 -22.87 14.15 12.27
C ASP A 259 -22.89 13.64 13.71
N ARG A 260 -22.07 14.24 14.57
CA ARG A 260 -21.94 13.84 15.97
C ARG A 260 -23.17 14.28 16.78
N PRO A 261 -23.94 13.36 17.37
CA PRO A 261 -25.04 13.70 18.27
C PRO A 261 -24.58 14.49 19.51
N GLN A 262 -25.51 15.21 20.14
CA GLN A 262 -25.22 15.99 21.35
C GLN A 262 -24.85 15.08 22.55
N ALA A 263 -25.43 13.88 22.61
CA ALA A 263 -25.15 12.87 23.62
C ALA A 263 -24.99 11.49 22.96
N LEU A 264 -24.09 10.67 23.51
CA LEU A 264 -23.83 9.30 23.08
C LEU A 264 -23.84 8.39 24.31
N GLU A 265 -24.35 7.18 24.14
CA GLU A 265 -24.24 6.12 25.14
C GLU A 265 -22.93 5.35 24.92
N GLY A 266 -22.34 4.79 25.97
CA GLY A 266 -21.09 4.06 25.84
C GLY A 266 -20.67 3.32 27.10
N ASN A 267 -19.65 2.47 26.95
CA ASN A 267 -19.07 1.66 28.02
C ASN A 267 -17.61 2.04 28.25
N THR A 268 -17.17 1.99 29.52
CA THR A 268 -15.76 2.18 29.88
C THR A 268 -15.16 0.90 30.42
N TYR A 269 -14.11 0.44 29.76
CA TYR A 269 -13.38 -0.78 30.07
C TYR A 269 -12.07 -0.45 30.75
N LYS A 270 -11.74 -1.19 31.81
CA LYS A 270 -10.49 -1.05 32.55
C LYS A 270 -9.50 -2.10 32.09
N LEU A 271 -8.41 -1.66 31.48
CA LEU A 271 -7.30 -2.50 31.03
C LEU A 271 -6.10 -2.34 31.98
N LYS A 272 -5.61 -3.46 32.52
CA LYS A 272 -4.39 -3.50 33.34
C LYS A 272 -3.30 -4.22 32.56
N TRP A 273 -2.34 -3.45 32.06
CA TRP A 273 -1.18 -3.99 31.36
C TRP A 273 -0.09 -4.44 32.36
N PRO A 274 0.51 -5.63 32.19
CA PRO A 274 1.67 -6.04 32.99
C PRO A 274 2.79 -5.00 32.91
N ASP A 275 3.49 -4.77 34.02
CA ASP A 275 4.57 -3.78 34.16
C ASP A 275 4.17 -2.29 34.01
N SER A 276 2.88 -1.96 33.87
CA SER A 276 2.38 -0.59 33.99
C SER A 276 1.87 -0.30 35.41
N GLU A 277 2.38 0.78 36.04
CA GLU A 277 1.90 1.25 37.35
C GLU A 277 0.46 1.79 37.31
N HIS A 278 -0.03 2.14 36.12
CA HIS A 278 -1.35 2.75 35.93
C HIS A 278 -2.20 1.96 34.94
N ALA A 279 -3.48 1.80 35.28
CA ALA A 279 -4.47 1.21 34.40
C ALA A 279 -4.84 2.17 33.27
N ILE A 280 -5.17 1.60 32.13
CA ILE A 280 -5.73 2.29 30.97
C ILE A 280 -7.25 2.12 31.00
N TYR A 281 -7.97 3.21 30.76
CA TYR A 281 -9.41 3.21 30.62
C TYR A 281 -9.75 3.49 29.16
N VAL A 282 -10.45 2.54 28.53
CA VAL A 282 -10.92 2.65 27.14
C VAL A 282 -12.42 2.84 27.20
N THR A 283 -12.90 4.04 26.89
CA THR A 283 -14.32 4.35 26.73
C THR A 283 -14.69 4.23 25.27
N VAL A 284 -15.72 3.44 24.96
CA VAL A 284 -16.26 3.31 23.60
C VAL A 284 -17.70 3.79 23.64
N ASN A 285 -18.00 4.78 22.82
CA ASN A 285 -19.34 5.36 22.68
C ASN A 285 -19.95 4.93 21.36
N ASP A 286 -21.26 4.73 21.37
CA ASP A 286 -22.05 4.15 20.30
C ASP A 286 -23.06 5.15 19.73
N VAL A 287 -23.44 4.92 18.47
CA VAL A 287 -24.59 5.55 17.83
C VAL A 287 -25.54 4.47 17.32
N ILE A 288 -26.83 4.78 17.28
CA ILE A 288 -27.86 3.92 16.67
C ILE A 288 -28.15 4.46 15.27
N ILE A 289 -27.98 3.62 14.25
CA ILE A 289 -28.29 3.93 12.86
C ILE A 289 -29.10 2.76 12.31
N ASN A 290 -30.26 3.05 11.71
CA ASN A 290 -31.16 2.03 11.15
C ASN A 290 -31.47 0.89 12.14
N ASP A 291 -31.74 1.24 13.40
CA ASP A 291 -31.98 0.29 14.51
C ASP A 291 -30.80 -0.63 14.89
N HIS A 292 -29.61 -0.42 14.32
CA HIS A 292 -28.38 -1.12 14.70
C HIS A 292 -27.45 -0.21 15.51
N ARG A 293 -26.91 -0.75 16.61
CA ARG A 293 -25.93 -0.06 17.46
C ARG A 293 -24.53 -0.28 16.87
N ARG A 294 -23.80 0.79 16.65
CA ARG A 294 -22.43 0.76 16.10
C ARG A 294 -21.48 1.61 16.93
N PRO A 295 -20.18 1.27 16.98
CA PRO A 295 -19.21 2.10 17.67
C PRO A 295 -18.98 3.40 16.89
N PHE A 296 -18.86 4.51 17.61
CA PHE A 296 -18.80 5.86 17.04
C PHE A 296 -17.55 6.64 17.43
N GLU A 297 -17.13 6.59 18.69
CA GLU A 297 -15.89 7.22 19.15
C GLU A 297 -15.29 6.47 20.33
N VAL A 298 -13.96 6.57 20.45
CA VAL A 298 -13.19 5.94 21.52
C VAL A 298 -12.45 7.03 22.28
N PHE A 299 -12.32 6.87 23.60
CA PHE A 299 -11.44 7.66 24.46
C PHE A 299 -10.53 6.74 25.25
N ILE A 300 -9.21 6.92 25.09
CA ILE A 300 -8.22 6.16 25.84
C ILE A 300 -7.58 7.10 26.86
N ASN A 301 -7.75 6.81 28.14
CA ASN A 301 -7.24 7.61 29.25
C ASN A 301 -6.32 6.78 30.14
N SER A 302 -5.20 7.36 30.54
CA SER A 302 -4.27 6.74 31.50
C SER A 302 -3.70 7.82 32.43
N LYS A 303 -3.35 7.42 33.66
CA LYS A 303 -2.56 8.28 34.55
C LYS A 303 -1.08 8.33 34.18
N ASN A 304 -0.62 7.43 33.31
CA ASN A 304 0.76 7.44 32.81
C ASN A 304 0.93 8.52 31.72
N MET A 305 1.76 9.53 32.01
CA MET A 305 2.03 10.65 31.10
C MET A 305 3.13 10.37 30.07
N GLU A 306 3.95 9.33 30.24
CA GLU A 306 5.02 8.92 29.30
C GLU A 306 4.48 8.67 27.88
N HIS A 307 3.19 8.38 27.82
CA HIS A 307 2.50 7.82 26.67
C HIS A 307 1.34 8.69 26.19
N PHE A 308 1.22 9.90 26.73
CA PHE A 308 0.08 10.78 26.51
C PHE A 308 -0.10 11.19 25.04
N ALA A 309 0.96 11.65 24.37
CA ALA A 309 0.88 12.16 23.00
C ALA A 309 0.40 11.09 22.00
N TRP A 310 0.93 9.87 22.09
CA TRP A 310 0.51 8.79 21.21
C TRP A 310 -0.88 8.26 21.56
N THR A 311 -1.25 8.25 22.85
CA THR A 311 -2.59 7.84 23.29
C THR A 311 -3.66 8.77 22.72
N VAL A 312 -3.39 10.09 22.73
CA VAL A 312 -4.26 11.09 22.11
C VAL A 312 -4.33 10.91 20.58
N ALA A 313 -3.19 10.67 19.92
CA ALA A 313 -3.17 10.43 18.48
C ALA A 313 -3.99 9.19 18.10
N LEU A 314 -3.80 8.07 18.80
CA LEU A 314 -4.52 6.82 18.58
C LEU A 314 -6.03 6.99 18.80
N THR A 315 -6.40 7.65 19.89
CA THR A 315 -7.80 7.98 20.23
C THR A 315 -8.48 8.77 19.10
N ARG A 316 -7.80 9.79 18.57
CA ARG A 316 -8.33 10.62 17.47
C ARG A 316 -8.43 9.84 16.17
N MET A 317 -7.46 8.98 15.87
CA MET A 317 -7.45 8.18 14.65
C MET A 317 -8.57 7.14 14.65
N ILE A 318 -8.72 6.35 15.71
CA ILE A 318 -9.79 5.35 15.83
C ILE A 318 -11.16 6.02 15.76
N SER A 319 -11.35 7.13 16.49
CA SER A 319 -12.61 7.89 16.44
C SER A 319 -12.90 8.49 15.06
N ALA A 320 -11.86 8.92 14.33
CA ALA A 320 -12.05 9.42 12.96
C ALA A 320 -12.47 8.31 12.00
N VAL A 321 -11.96 7.09 12.17
CA VAL A 321 -12.36 5.92 11.39
C VAL A 321 -13.80 5.54 11.72
N PHE A 322 -14.17 5.44 13.00
CA PHE A 322 -15.52 5.07 13.43
C PHE A 322 -16.60 6.04 12.93
N ARG A 323 -16.28 7.33 12.83
CA ARG A 323 -17.20 8.36 12.31
C ARG A 323 -17.42 8.31 10.80
N ARG A 324 -16.55 7.65 10.03
CA ARG A 324 -16.62 7.61 8.55
C ARG A 324 -17.55 6.53 8.01
N GLY A 325 -18.35 5.89 8.87
CA GLY A 325 -19.30 4.86 8.43
C GLY A 325 -18.60 3.60 7.89
N GLY A 326 -19.38 2.70 7.27
CA GLY A 326 -18.87 1.42 6.75
C GLY A 326 -18.55 0.38 7.84
N ASP A 327 -17.94 -0.72 7.42
CA ASP A 327 -17.41 -1.72 8.33
C ASP A 327 -16.11 -1.21 8.98
N VAL A 328 -16.10 -1.22 10.30
CA VAL A 328 -14.99 -0.75 11.14
C VAL A 328 -14.38 -1.88 11.97
N SER A 329 -14.82 -3.12 11.72
CA SER A 329 -14.30 -4.35 12.32
C SER A 329 -12.78 -4.47 12.13
N PHE A 330 -12.26 -4.08 10.95
CA PHE A 330 -10.84 -4.13 10.61
C PHE A 330 -9.93 -3.40 11.62
N VAL A 331 -10.44 -2.36 12.30
CA VAL A 331 -9.65 -1.63 13.33
C VAL A 331 -9.26 -2.54 14.48
N VAL A 332 -10.11 -3.50 14.83
CA VAL A 332 -9.84 -4.52 15.85
C VAL A 332 -8.67 -5.40 15.42
N GLU A 333 -8.71 -5.87 14.17
CA GLU A 333 -7.71 -6.77 13.59
C GLU A 333 -6.34 -6.08 13.50
N GLU A 334 -6.31 -4.86 12.94
CA GLU A 334 -5.10 -4.06 12.81
C GLU A 334 -4.45 -3.79 14.18
N LEU A 335 -5.24 -3.48 15.21
CA LEU A 335 -4.71 -3.28 16.57
C LEU A 335 -4.16 -4.58 17.17
N LYS A 336 -4.85 -5.72 16.97
CA LYS A 336 -4.40 -7.04 17.46
C LYS A 336 -3.13 -7.52 16.76
N ALA A 337 -2.89 -7.10 15.52
CA ALA A 337 -1.69 -7.41 14.76
C ALA A 337 -0.45 -6.59 15.16
N VAL A 338 -0.57 -5.58 16.04
CA VAL A 338 0.59 -4.78 16.46
C VAL A 338 1.42 -5.53 17.51
N PHE A 339 2.72 -5.66 17.24
CA PHE A 339 3.71 -6.28 18.14
C PHE A 339 4.57 -5.22 18.83
N ASP A 340 4.83 -5.37 20.14
CA ASP A 340 5.84 -4.56 20.83
C ASP A 340 7.22 -5.23 20.64
N PRO A 341 8.24 -4.52 20.11
CA PRO A 341 9.60 -5.05 19.96
C PRO A 341 10.24 -5.53 21.27
N ARG A 342 9.74 -5.07 22.42
CA ARG A 342 10.17 -5.50 23.76
C ARG A 342 9.49 -6.79 24.23
N GLY A 343 8.57 -7.32 23.43
CA GLY A 343 7.77 -8.51 23.74
C GLY A 343 6.38 -8.17 24.28
N GLY A 344 5.47 -9.14 24.17
CA GLY A 344 4.12 -9.07 24.71
C GLY A 344 4.04 -9.53 26.17
N ALA A 345 2.83 -9.58 26.70
CA ALA A 345 2.58 -10.00 28.08
C ALA A 345 1.46 -11.05 28.15
N TRP A 346 1.58 -11.96 29.12
CA TRP A 346 0.53 -12.92 29.42
C TRP A 346 -0.53 -12.26 30.30
N VAL A 347 -1.75 -12.17 29.80
CA VAL A 347 -2.89 -11.58 30.50
C VAL A 347 -4.00 -12.62 30.53
N GLN A 348 -4.44 -13.00 31.74
CA GLN A 348 -5.52 -13.99 31.94
C GLN A 348 -5.31 -15.31 31.18
N GLY A 349 -4.06 -15.79 31.09
CA GLY A 349 -3.73 -17.06 30.43
C GLY A 349 -3.65 -17.00 28.91
N LYS A 350 -3.85 -15.83 28.28
CA LYS A 350 -3.60 -15.60 26.85
C LYS A 350 -2.36 -14.70 26.68
N TYR A 351 -1.53 -15.01 25.69
CA TYR A 351 -0.42 -14.13 25.32
C TYR A 351 -0.95 -12.97 24.47
N ILE A 352 -0.66 -11.74 24.89
CA ILE A 352 -1.03 -10.53 24.17
C ILE A 352 0.24 -9.85 23.67
N PRO A 353 0.42 -9.66 22.35
CA PRO A 353 1.70 -9.23 21.75
C PRO A 353 2.07 -7.76 22.02
N SER A 354 1.11 -6.91 22.39
CA SER A 354 1.35 -5.51 22.74
C SER A 354 0.18 -4.89 23.50
N ILE A 355 0.41 -3.71 24.09
CA ILE A 355 -0.66 -2.93 24.73
C ILE A 355 -1.74 -2.49 23.74
N LEU A 356 -1.37 -2.31 22.46
CA LEU A 356 -2.29 -1.97 21.38
C LEU A 356 -3.17 -3.17 21.02
N ALA A 357 -2.61 -4.37 21.00
CA ALA A 357 -3.38 -5.60 20.82
C ALA A 357 -4.38 -5.83 21.96
N ALA A 358 -4.03 -5.43 23.18
CA ALA A 358 -4.96 -5.46 24.31
C ALA A 358 -6.12 -4.45 24.14
N ILE A 359 -5.86 -3.25 23.62
CA ILE A 359 -6.90 -2.27 23.28
C ILE A 359 -7.79 -2.82 22.15
N GLY A 360 -7.20 -3.48 21.15
CA GLY A 360 -7.93 -4.18 20.10
C GLY A 360 -8.90 -5.22 20.66
N GLY A 361 -8.46 -6.04 21.62
CA GLY A 361 -9.33 -7.00 22.31
C GLY A 361 -10.48 -6.34 23.11
N VAL A 362 -10.27 -5.16 23.67
CA VAL A 362 -11.35 -4.39 24.33
C VAL A 362 -12.38 -3.90 23.30
N LEU A 363 -11.94 -3.43 22.14
CA LEU A 363 -12.84 -3.00 21.07
C LEU A 363 -13.63 -4.19 20.50
N GLU A 364 -12.98 -5.35 20.32
CA GLU A 364 -13.63 -6.61 19.93
C GLU A 364 -14.75 -6.98 20.90
N GLN A 365 -14.42 -7.03 22.19
CA GLN A 365 -15.37 -7.33 23.26
C GLN A 365 -16.57 -6.37 23.23
N HIS A 366 -16.32 -5.08 23.02
CA HIS A 366 -17.37 -4.08 22.94
C HIS A 366 -18.25 -4.25 21.71
N MET A 367 -17.66 -4.44 20.53
CA MET A 367 -18.39 -4.62 19.27
C MET A 367 -19.26 -5.89 19.29
N ILE A 368 -18.80 -6.98 19.90
CA ILE A 368 -19.62 -8.18 20.12
C ILE A 368 -20.79 -7.87 21.07
N ALA A 369 -20.53 -7.16 22.17
CA ALA A 369 -21.55 -6.86 23.17
C ALA A 369 -22.71 -6.01 22.63
N ILE A 370 -22.45 -5.15 21.64
CA ILE A 370 -23.47 -4.32 20.99
C ILE A 370 -24.12 -4.98 19.76
N GLY A 371 -23.71 -6.22 19.44
CA GLY A 371 -24.22 -6.96 18.27
C GLY A 371 -23.68 -6.45 16.93
N PHE A 372 -22.56 -5.71 16.93
CA PHE A 372 -21.86 -5.27 15.73
C PHE A 372 -20.98 -6.40 15.14
N LEU A 373 -20.49 -7.30 15.99
CA LEU A 373 -19.80 -8.54 15.59
C LEU A 373 -20.57 -9.76 16.12
N GLU A 374 -20.61 -10.85 15.34
CA GLU A 374 -21.42 -12.03 15.64
C GLU A 374 -20.81 -12.97 16.71
N GLY A 375 -19.54 -12.80 17.13
CA GLY A 375 -18.94 -13.61 18.21
C GLY A 375 -17.43 -13.41 18.44
N GLU A 376 -16.91 -13.91 19.58
CA GLU A 376 -15.47 -13.88 19.91
C GLU A 376 -14.69 -14.71 18.89
N GLY A 377 -13.73 -14.08 18.18
CA GLY A 377 -12.86 -14.77 17.23
C GLY A 377 -13.38 -14.87 15.80
N MET A 378 -14.54 -14.29 15.45
CA MET A 378 -14.99 -14.19 14.04
C MET A 378 -14.38 -13.01 13.26
N GLY A 379 -13.58 -12.16 13.91
CA GLY A 379 -12.61 -11.26 13.27
C GLY A 379 -11.23 -11.90 13.06
N LEU A 380 -11.16 -13.23 13.07
CA LEU A 380 -9.99 -14.02 12.74
C LEU A 380 -10.46 -15.11 11.78
N LYS A 381 -10.21 -14.95 10.47
CA LYS A 381 -10.11 -16.13 9.60
C LYS A 381 -8.98 -16.98 10.19
N GLU A 382 -9.30 -18.15 10.75
CA GLU A 382 -8.30 -19.10 11.21
C GLU A 382 -7.33 -19.40 10.04
N ASP A 383 -6.05 -19.13 10.26
CA ASP A 383 -4.99 -19.57 9.36
C ASP A 383 -4.95 -21.11 9.41
N PRO A 384 -5.22 -21.85 8.30
CA PRO A 384 -5.29 -23.31 8.32
C PRO A 384 -3.95 -24.02 8.60
N LYS A 385 -2.90 -23.29 8.97
CA LYS A 385 -1.55 -23.83 9.23
C LYS A 385 -0.92 -23.40 10.56
N ALA A 386 -1.69 -22.94 11.55
CA ALA A 386 -1.17 -22.75 12.91
C ALA A 386 -0.73 -24.07 13.62
N GLY A 387 -0.89 -25.24 12.96
CA GLY A 387 -0.55 -26.56 13.50
C GLY A 387 0.71 -27.24 12.94
N GLN A 388 1.49 -26.63 12.02
CA GLN A 388 2.69 -27.29 11.47
C GLN A 388 4.00 -26.73 12.04
N GLN A 389 4.52 -27.49 13.02
CA GLN A 389 5.91 -27.63 13.45
C GLN A 389 6.88 -26.50 13.05
N VAL A 390 7.13 -25.59 13.99
CA VAL A 390 8.35 -24.79 14.02
C VAL A 390 9.53 -25.74 14.23
N VAL A 391 10.22 -26.06 13.13
CA VAL A 391 11.42 -26.90 13.12
C VAL A 391 12.61 -26.10 13.68
N ASN A 392 12.71 -26.01 15.02
CA ASN A 392 13.96 -25.91 15.81
C ASN A 392 13.68 -25.59 17.29
N LEU A 393 13.01 -26.50 18.00
CA LEU A 393 12.82 -26.42 19.46
C LEU A 393 13.42 -27.62 20.19
N ASN A 394 14.67 -27.98 19.88
CA ASN A 394 15.42 -28.98 20.63
C ASN A 394 16.85 -28.53 20.97
N GLU A 395 17.01 -27.27 21.38
CA GLU A 395 18.18 -26.86 22.15
C GLU A 395 17.73 -26.05 23.36
N ASN A 396 18.19 -26.45 24.56
CA ASN A 396 17.90 -25.82 25.84
C ASN A 396 18.29 -24.33 25.81
N ARG A 397 17.35 -23.45 25.46
CA ARG A 397 17.55 -22.00 25.58
C ARG A 397 17.44 -21.61 27.05
N GLY A 398 18.42 -20.88 27.56
CA GLY A 398 18.44 -20.35 28.94
C GLY A 398 17.27 -19.40 29.22
N LYS A 399 17.19 -18.82 30.42
CA LYS A 399 16.13 -17.84 30.74
C LYS A 399 16.28 -16.59 29.86
N ALA A 400 15.18 -16.11 29.27
CA ALA A 400 15.17 -14.87 28.50
C ALA A 400 15.49 -13.65 29.39
N CYS A 401 16.20 -12.66 28.84
CA CYS A 401 16.49 -11.40 29.50
C CYS A 401 15.21 -10.59 29.69
N PRO A 402 14.83 -10.21 30.94
CA PRO A 402 13.58 -9.47 31.19
C PRO A 402 13.60 -8.05 30.61
N SER A 403 14.77 -7.53 30.22
CA SER A 403 14.90 -6.19 29.64
C SER A 403 14.95 -6.15 28.11
N CYS A 404 15.33 -7.23 27.42
CA CYS A 404 15.52 -7.20 25.96
C CYS A 404 15.09 -8.47 25.23
N GLY A 405 14.58 -9.48 25.95
CA GLY A 405 14.07 -10.72 25.36
C GLY A 405 15.13 -11.70 24.83
N GLN A 406 16.40 -11.29 24.69
CA GLN A 406 17.49 -12.17 24.25
C GLN A 406 17.79 -13.26 25.29
N PHE A 407 18.20 -14.44 24.82
CA PHE A 407 18.45 -15.61 25.67
C PHE A 407 19.90 -15.70 26.22
N ASP A 408 20.61 -14.57 26.22
CA ASP A 408 22.01 -14.42 26.64
C ASP A 408 22.18 -14.06 28.13
N MET A 409 21.26 -14.53 28.97
CA MET A 409 21.35 -14.33 30.43
C MET A 409 22.32 -15.31 31.07
N GLN A 410 23.32 -14.79 31.76
CA GLN A 410 24.35 -15.59 32.43
C GLN A 410 24.60 -15.10 33.85
N MET A 411 24.98 -16.00 34.74
CA MET A 411 25.39 -15.62 36.09
C MET A 411 26.84 -15.13 36.05
N VAL A 412 27.06 -13.86 36.38
CA VAL A 412 28.38 -13.22 36.45
C VAL A 412 28.49 -12.58 37.83
N GLU A 413 29.49 -13.00 38.60
CA GLU A 413 29.81 -12.42 39.93
C GLU A 413 28.62 -12.39 40.91
N GLY A 414 27.72 -13.37 40.83
CA GLY A 414 26.54 -13.47 41.70
C GLY A 414 25.31 -12.70 41.20
N CYS A 415 25.39 -12.07 40.03
CA CYS A 415 24.28 -11.37 39.39
C CYS A 415 23.89 -12.04 38.08
N MET A 416 22.60 -12.07 37.77
CA MET A 416 22.11 -12.49 36.47
C MET A 416 22.28 -11.33 35.48
N THR A 417 23.22 -11.44 34.55
CA THR A 417 23.60 -10.39 33.60
C THR A 417 23.34 -10.82 32.15
N CYS A 418 22.72 -9.95 31.36
CA CYS A 418 22.53 -10.11 29.92
C CYS A 418 23.74 -9.57 29.16
N ARG A 419 24.37 -10.41 28.33
CA ARG A 419 25.50 -9.96 27.49
C ARG A 419 25.08 -9.09 26.31
N SER A 420 23.85 -9.21 25.83
CA SER A 420 23.38 -8.47 24.65
C SER A 420 23.01 -7.01 24.98
N CYS A 421 22.44 -6.74 26.16
CA CYS A 421 21.98 -5.39 26.53
C CYS A 421 22.56 -4.84 27.83
N GLY A 422 23.34 -5.61 28.58
CA GLY A 422 23.97 -5.17 29.84
C GLY A 422 23.03 -5.15 31.05
N HIS A 423 21.77 -5.61 30.93
CA HIS A 423 20.86 -5.74 32.07
C HIS A 423 21.46 -6.65 33.15
N SER A 424 21.51 -6.21 34.41
CA SER A 424 22.02 -7.01 35.53
C SER A 424 21.06 -6.98 36.71
N LYS A 425 20.77 -8.15 37.28
CA LYS A 425 19.97 -8.30 38.51
C LYS A 425 20.71 -9.19 39.50
N CYS A 426 21.22 -8.58 40.56
CA CYS A 426 21.85 -9.29 41.68
C CYS A 426 20.78 -9.82 42.63
N GLY A 427 21.01 -11.03 43.16
CA GLY A 427 20.15 -11.68 44.14
C GLY A 427 20.50 -11.31 45.57
#